data_AF-A0A1Y2A1G3-F1
#
_entry.id   AF-A0A1Y2A1G3-F1
#
_cell.length_a   1.000
_cell.length_b   1.000
_cell.length_c   1.000
_cell.angle_alpha   90.00
_cell.angle_beta   90.00
_cell.angle_gamma   90.00
#
_symmetry.space_group_name_H-M   'P 1'
#
loop_
_entity.id
_entity.type
_entity.pdbx_description
1 polymer ?
#
loop_
_entity_poly.entity_id
_entity_poly.type
_entity_poly.pdbx_seq_one_letter_code
_entity_poly.pdbx_strand_id
1 'polypeptide(L)'
;FLSTTQSRSCWLPGNFSISLRVLCSLKRAGLSNTVLDNIYSAEGTWSKMGNQCFVQKDDRGCLSSFEVCYRYQCGWDKGASFTQLLRTRYQTAYFCINYPRGALRRFKEYVAKNSSFAYRDFSLDALAADESSRQWRIEIGNRARQLYSHEDRSDEDEIDNHYVHNGTRQLHKLTTDWNTLGQDCTDLAMQINFLQRTYSKYMALLQDDKNAWMVDRSSDMGETFEVLGSNCSNCARWTSVYKERTNIRINLLFHLANQHDSRTNTKIAASSARIAEQTQRDSASMITMAAVTMLFLPGTFISAILSTTFFDFGDEKLKVSKSWWTLPASIVPMTCGVLAVWLAWTWWRIREQQVGEVAGGRARSATGAKDNDAEATVKETSKPPHTAETMV
;
A
#
# COMPACT_ATOMS: atom_id res chain seq x y z
N PHE A 1 1.36 22.06 -35.45
CA PHE A 1 0.71 21.51 -34.24
C PHE A 1 -0.38 20.53 -34.63
N LEU A 2 -0.37 19.32 -34.09
CA LEU A 2 -1.38 18.28 -34.31
C LEU A 2 -1.94 17.85 -32.95
N SER A 3 -3.26 17.75 -32.81
CA SER A 3 -3.91 17.26 -31.60
C SER A 3 -4.71 16.00 -31.94
N THR A 4 -4.38 14.91 -31.27
CA THR A 4 -5.01 13.59 -31.46
C THR A 4 -5.80 13.14 -30.23
N THR A 5 -5.66 13.85 -29.10
CA THR A 5 -6.28 13.53 -27.80
C THR A 5 -7.80 13.44 -27.79
N GLN A 6 -8.51 13.99 -28.79
CA GLN A 6 -9.98 13.94 -28.88
C GLN A 6 -10.50 12.78 -29.74
N SER A 7 -9.62 11.96 -30.30
CA SER A 7 -10.03 10.84 -31.12
C SER A 7 -10.62 9.70 -30.30
N ARG A 8 -11.80 9.22 -30.70
CA ARG A 8 -12.47 8.04 -30.12
C ARG A 8 -12.12 6.74 -30.84
N SER A 9 -11.23 6.78 -31.84
CA SER A 9 -11.12 5.71 -32.85
C SER A 9 -9.77 4.98 -32.85
N CYS A 10 -9.04 4.91 -31.73
CA CYS A 10 -7.74 4.22 -31.70
C CYS A 10 -7.68 3.15 -30.60
N TRP A 11 -7.15 1.98 -30.96
CA TRP A 11 -6.93 0.83 -30.07
C TRP A 11 -5.56 0.91 -29.35
N LEU A 12 -4.74 1.93 -29.65
CA LEU A 12 -3.43 2.14 -29.04
C LEU A 12 -3.53 3.06 -27.80
N PRO A 13 -2.77 2.76 -26.72
CA PRO A 13 -2.70 3.61 -25.54
C PRO A 13 -2.02 4.94 -25.89
N GLY A 14 -2.83 5.98 -26.13
CA GLY A 14 -2.37 7.32 -26.53
C GLY A 14 -3.29 8.07 -27.49
N ASN A 15 -4.32 7.41 -28.05
CA ASN A 15 -5.31 8.02 -28.95
C ASN A 15 -4.71 8.72 -30.19
N PHE A 16 -3.65 8.18 -30.80
CA PHE A 16 -3.07 8.73 -32.02
C PHE A 16 -3.88 8.33 -33.27
N SER A 17 -4.92 9.10 -33.63
CA SER A 17 -5.58 8.97 -34.94
C SER A 17 -5.10 10.03 -35.91
N ILE A 18 -3.97 9.78 -36.57
CA ILE A 18 -3.46 10.67 -37.62
C ILE A 18 -3.90 10.09 -38.96
N SER A 19 -4.59 10.87 -39.80
CA SER A 19 -4.99 10.39 -41.12
C SER A 19 -3.75 10.12 -42.00
N LEU A 20 -3.82 9.09 -42.86
CA LEU A 20 -2.69 8.71 -43.72
C LEU A 20 -2.22 9.86 -44.63
N ARG A 21 -3.16 10.68 -45.13
CA ARG A 21 -2.84 11.88 -45.94
C ARG A 21 -2.01 12.91 -45.17
N VAL A 22 -2.39 13.18 -43.91
CA VAL A 22 -1.63 14.07 -43.02
C VAL A 22 -0.27 13.46 -42.74
N LEU A 23 -0.19 12.16 -42.48
CA LEU A 23 1.07 11.46 -42.23
C LEU A 23 2.04 11.57 -43.41
N CYS A 24 1.58 11.32 -44.63
CA CYS A 24 2.39 11.49 -45.84
C CYS A 24 2.88 12.92 -46.01
N SER A 25 2.04 13.91 -45.68
CA SER A 25 2.41 15.33 -45.75
C SER A 25 3.46 15.70 -44.71
N LEU A 26 3.31 15.20 -43.48
CA LEU A 26 4.29 15.39 -42.40
C LEU A 26 5.63 14.73 -42.72
N LYS A 27 5.62 13.51 -43.28
CA LYS A 27 6.84 12.81 -43.71
C LYS A 27 7.57 13.58 -44.82
N ARG A 28 6.83 14.11 -45.80
CA ARG A 28 7.40 14.99 -46.84
C ARG A 28 7.96 16.30 -46.29
N ALA A 29 7.38 16.81 -45.20
CA ALA A 29 7.85 18.02 -44.53
C ALA A 29 9.10 17.79 -43.65
N GLY A 30 9.51 16.54 -43.40
CA GLY A 30 10.69 16.21 -42.60
C GLY A 30 10.40 15.60 -41.23
N LEU A 31 9.17 15.13 -40.96
CA LEU A 31 8.88 14.36 -39.74
C LEU A 31 9.72 13.06 -39.73
N SER A 32 10.43 12.83 -38.63
CA SER A 32 11.34 11.70 -38.45
C SER A 32 10.58 10.37 -38.45
N ASN A 33 11.14 9.36 -39.13
CA ASN A 33 10.59 8.00 -39.05
C ASN A 33 10.64 7.48 -37.61
N THR A 34 11.62 7.88 -36.81
CA THR A 34 11.74 7.43 -35.42
C THR A 34 10.55 7.85 -34.56
N VAL A 35 10.02 9.06 -34.78
CA VAL A 35 8.81 9.53 -34.09
C VAL A 35 7.60 8.71 -34.52
N LEU A 36 7.51 8.37 -35.81
CA LEU A 36 6.41 7.56 -36.35
C LEU A 36 6.43 6.13 -35.81
N ASP A 37 7.60 5.49 -35.80
CA ASP A 37 7.77 4.13 -35.28
C ASP A 37 7.37 4.07 -33.81
N ASN A 38 7.70 5.10 -33.02
CA ASN A 38 7.30 5.18 -31.61
C ASN A 38 5.81 5.47 -31.40
N ILE A 39 5.16 6.22 -32.30
CA ILE A 39 3.71 6.47 -32.22
C ILE A 39 2.91 5.21 -32.52
N TYR A 40 3.37 4.40 -33.48
CA TYR A 40 2.65 3.20 -33.95
C TYR A 40 3.20 1.89 -33.41
N SER A 41 4.24 1.91 -32.57
CA SER A 41 4.77 0.70 -31.93
C SER A 41 3.74 0.06 -31.00
N ALA A 42 3.55 -1.26 -31.14
CA ALA A 42 2.71 -2.06 -30.26
C ALA A 42 3.24 -2.09 -28.81
N GLU A 43 4.52 -1.81 -28.60
CA GLU A 43 5.19 -1.76 -27.29
C GLU A 43 5.10 -0.37 -26.62
N GLY A 44 4.46 0.60 -27.28
CA GLY A 44 4.56 2.04 -27.01
C GLY A 44 4.12 2.54 -25.63
N THR A 45 3.52 1.70 -24.80
CA THR A 45 3.20 2.06 -23.40
C THR A 45 4.45 2.04 -22.51
N TRP A 46 5.34 1.07 -22.72
CA TRP A 46 6.47 0.79 -21.82
C TRP A 46 7.83 1.17 -22.40
N SER A 47 8.00 1.07 -23.71
CA SER A 47 9.19 1.56 -24.41
C SER A 47 9.05 3.06 -24.68
N LYS A 48 9.54 3.90 -23.76
CA LYS A 48 9.57 5.35 -23.96
C LYS A 48 10.64 5.65 -25.02
N MET A 49 10.24 6.33 -26.11
CA MET A 49 11.16 6.90 -27.08
C MET A 49 12.25 7.69 -26.33
N GLY A 50 13.50 7.26 -26.46
CA GLY A 50 14.63 7.99 -25.89
C GLY A 50 14.75 9.39 -26.51
N ASN A 51 15.37 10.32 -25.78
CA ASN A 51 15.67 11.64 -26.29
C ASN A 51 16.76 11.55 -27.38
N GLN A 52 16.54 12.17 -28.54
CA GLN A 52 17.44 12.05 -29.69
C GLN A 52 17.88 13.42 -30.21
N CYS A 53 19.15 13.52 -30.58
CA CYS A 53 19.76 14.70 -31.17
C CYS A 53 20.64 14.25 -32.34
N PHE A 54 20.29 14.66 -33.55
CA PHE A 54 21.02 14.35 -34.77
C PHE A 54 21.62 15.62 -35.36
N VAL A 55 22.88 15.54 -35.75
CA VAL A 55 23.62 16.64 -36.38
C VAL A 55 24.08 16.13 -37.73
N GLN A 56 23.61 16.76 -38.81
CA GLN A 56 24.07 16.43 -40.15
C GLN A 56 25.04 17.50 -40.62
N LYS A 57 26.07 17.05 -41.32
CA LYS A 57 27.06 17.90 -41.99
C LYS A 57 27.00 17.66 -43.48
N ASP A 58 27.32 18.68 -44.26
CA ASP A 58 27.51 18.55 -45.70
C ASP A 58 28.88 17.92 -46.03
N ASP A 59 29.12 17.68 -47.32
CA ASP A 59 30.39 17.11 -47.81
C ASP A 59 31.61 18.00 -47.52
N ARG A 60 31.39 19.28 -47.17
CA ARG A 60 32.43 20.25 -46.79
C ARG A 60 32.66 20.30 -45.28
N GLY A 61 31.92 19.50 -44.50
CA GLY A 61 31.99 19.44 -43.05
C GLY A 61 31.25 20.58 -42.34
N CYS A 62 30.50 21.42 -43.06
CA CYS A 62 29.65 22.47 -42.50
C CYS A 62 28.31 21.91 -42.03
N LEU A 63 27.70 22.54 -41.05
CA LEU A 63 26.41 22.15 -40.50
C LEU A 63 25.30 22.29 -41.56
N SER A 64 24.63 21.18 -41.90
CA SER A 64 23.54 21.16 -42.87
C SER A 64 22.17 21.15 -42.20
N SER A 65 21.99 20.32 -41.17
CA SER A 65 20.78 20.26 -40.36
C SER A 65 21.07 19.88 -38.90
N PHE A 66 20.20 20.34 -38.01
CA PHE A 66 20.21 20.03 -36.60
C PHE A 66 18.80 19.58 -36.20
N GLU A 67 18.67 18.34 -35.75
CA GLU A 67 17.40 17.72 -35.42
C GLU A 67 17.38 17.28 -33.95
N VAL A 68 16.28 17.58 -33.26
CA VAL A 68 16.01 17.12 -31.90
C VAL A 68 14.63 16.51 -31.88
N CYS A 69 14.47 15.31 -31.33
CA CYS A 69 13.16 14.73 -31.10
C CYS A 69 13.09 14.02 -29.76
N TYR A 70 11.94 14.15 -29.11
CA TYR A 70 11.71 13.56 -27.79
C TYR A 70 10.23 13.36 -27.52
N ARG A 71 9.95 12.44 -26.60
CA ARG A 71 8.63 12.18 -26.04
C ARG A 71 8.56 12.73 -24.63
N TYR A 72 7.41 13.29 -24.26
CA TYR A 72 7.15 13.77 -22.91
C TYR A 72 5.70 13.61 -22.53
N GLN A 73 5.40 13.83 -21.26
CA GLN A 73 4.05 13.77 -20.72
C GLN A 73 3.76 15.03 -19.91
N CYS A 74 2.54 15.55 -20.04
CA CYS A 74 2.11 16.82 -19.44
C CYS A 74 0.91 16.58 -18.53
N GLY A 75 1.14 15.95 -17.38
CA GLY A 75 0.09 15.43 -16.50
C GLY A 75 -0.37 14.02 -16.89
N TRP A 76 -1.12 13.38 -16.01
CA TRP A 76 -1.56 11.98 -16.22
C TRP A 76 -2.66 11.82 -17.27
N ASP A 77 -3.60 12.77 -17.36
CA ASP A 77 -4.80 12.60 -18.20
C ASP A 77 -4.62 12.99 -19.68
N LYS A 78 -3.45 13.50 -20.07
CA LYS A 78 -3.25 14.09 -21.41
C LYS A 78 -2.58 13.16 -22.42
N GLY A 79 -2.14 11.98 -21.99
CA GLY A 79 -1.42 11.03 -22.83
C GLY A 79 0.00 11.49 -23.19
N ALA A 80 0.62 10.79 -24.14
CA ALA A 80 1.96 11.11 -24.62
C ALA A 80 1.95 12.28 -25.62
N SER A 81 2.98 13.11 -25.52
CA SER A 81 3.27 14.22 -26.42
C SER A 81 4.63 14.02 -27.10
N PHE A 82 4.74 14.43 -28.35
CA PHE A 82 5.97 14.38 -29.13
C PHE A 82 6.31 15.76 -29.67
N THR A 83 7.58 16.15 -29.55
CA THR A 83 8.11 17.34 -30.20
C THR A 83 9.33 16.93 -31.01
N GLN A 84 9.36 17.35 -32.27
CA GLN A 84 10.55 17.33 -33.11
C GLN A 84 10.85 18.76 -33.59
N LEU A 85 12.10 19.16 -33.41
CA LEU A 85 12.70 20.37 -33.94
C LEU A 85 13.64 19.97 -35.08
N LEU A 86 13.44 20.54 -36.27
CA LEU A 86 14.36 20.42 -37.40
C LEU A 86 14.81 21.81 -37.82
N ARG A 87 16.08 22.14 -37.58
CA ARG A 87 16.70 23.40 -37.97
C ARG A 87 17.64 23.17 -39.15
N THR A 88 17.40 23.90 -40.23
CA THR A 88 18.34 24.07 -41.34
C THR A 88 18.90 25.49 -41.30
N ARG A 89 19.80 25.86 -42.23
CA ARG A 89 20.34 27.23 -42.29
C ARG A 89 19.27 28.32 -42.37
N TYR A 90 18.18 28.08 -43.10
CA TYR A 90 17.18 29.12 -43.42
C TYR A 90 15.83 28.92 -42.73
N GLN A 91 15.54 27.72 -42.22
CA GLN A 91 14.23 27.41 -41.68
C GLN A 91 14.33 26.62 -40.37
N THR A 92 13.39 26.89 -39.46
CA THR A 92 13.12 26.08 -38.28
C THR A 92 11.74 25.45 -38.44
N ALA A 93 11.65 24.13 -38.44
CA ALA A 93 10.40 23.38 -38.49
C ALA A 93 10.15 22.68 -37.17
N TYR A 94 8.98 22.94 -36.57
CA TYR A 94 8.52 22.25 -35.35
C TYR A 94 7.34 21.33 -35.66
N PHE A 95 7.52 20.05 -35.35
CA PHE A 95 6.45 19.07 -35.36
C PHE A 95 6.03 18.78 -33.93
N CYS A 96 4.95 19.42 -33.48
CA CYS A 96 4.42 19.20 -32.15
C CYS A 96 3.11 18.40 -32.23
N ILE A 97 3.14 17.16 -31.73
CA ILE A 97 2.01 16.24 -31.67
C ILE A 97 1.56 16.17 -30.20
N ASN A 98 0.26 16.42 -29.96
CA ASN A 98 -0.33 16.56 -28.63
C ASN A 98 0.38 17.61 -27.75
N TYR A 99 0.82 18.71 -28.36
CA TYR A 99 1.45 19.81 -27.63
C TYR A 99 0.52 20.37 -26.54
N PRO A 100 1.03 20.68 -25.33
CA PRO A 100 0.20 21.17 -24.23
C PRO A 100 -0.60 22.41 -24.61
N ARG A 101 -1.92 22.35 -24.45
CA ARG A 101 -2.84 23.45 -24.81
C ARG A 101 -2.51 24.75 -24.06
N GLY A 102 -2.13 24.65 -22.79
CA GLY A 102 -1.71 25.79 -21.96
C GLY A 102 -0.45 26.47 -22.50
N ALA A 103 0.56 25.69 -22.89
CA ALA A 103 1.76 26.18 -23.53
C ALA A 103 1.47 26.82 -24.90
N LEU A 104 0.60 26.19 -25.72
CA LEU A 104 0.22 26.72 -27.03
C LEU A 104 -0.47 28.08 -26.92
N ARG A 105 -1.36 28.23 -25.94
CA ARG A 105 -2.04 29.51 -25.68
C ARG A 105 -1.03 30.60 -25.31
N ARG A 106 -0.13 30.32 -24.37
CA ARG A 106 0.94 31.26 -23.97
C ARG A 106 1.87 31.60 -25.13
N PHE A 107 2.25 30.62 -25.94
CA PHE A 107 3.04 30.84 -27.16
C PHE A 107 2.35 31.84 -28.10
N LYS A 108 1.06 31.62 -28.41
CA LYS A 108 0.28 32.54 -29.25
C LYS A 108 0.21 33.95 -28.67
N GLU A 109 0.03 34.08 -27.36
CA GLU A 109 0.02 35.37 -26.66
C GLU A 109 1.38 36.08 -26.73
N TYR A 110 2.49 35.34 -26.58
CA TYR A 110 3.84 35.92 -26.71
C TYR A 110 4.14 36.36 -28.15
N VAL A 111 3.78 35.55 -29.15
CA VAL A 111 3.96 35.90 -30.57
C VAL A 111 3.11 37.09 -30.97
N ALA A 112 1.89 37.22 -30.42
CA ALA A 112 1.02 38.37 -30.67
C ALA A 112 1.60 39.68 -30.09
N LYS A 113 2.33 39.61 -28.98
CA LYS A 113 3.00 40.77 -28.37
C LYS A 113 4.34 41.09 -29.03
N ASN A 114 5.11 40.07 -29.38
CA ASN A 114 6.40 40.20 -30.02
C ASN A 114 6.59 39.11 -31.07
N SER A 115 6.52 39.48 -32.35
CA SER A 115 6.65 38.55 -33.46
C SER A 115 8.04 37.93 -33.56
N SER A 116 9.09 38.54 -32.98
CA SER A 116 10.44 37.95 -32.99
C SER A 116 10.51 36.66 -32.15
N PHE A 117 9.63 36.50 -31.16
CA PHE A 117 9.58 35.32 -30.30
C PHE A 117 9.32 34.02 -31.08
N ALA A 118 8.60 34.09 -32.20
CA ALA A 118 8.32 32.94 -33.04
C ALA A 118 9.59 32.32 -33.67
N TYR A 119 10.65 33.11 -33.83
CA TYR A 119 11.92 32.69 -34.45
C TYR A 119 12.96 32.25 -33.43
N ARG A 120 12.65 32.31 -32.13
CA ARG A 120 13.57 31.90 -31.08
C ARG A 120 13.63 30.37 -31.03
N ASP A 121 14.78 29.82 -31.38
CA ASP A 121 15.05 28.39 -31.31
C ASP A 121 14.92 27.89 -29.85
N PHE A 122 14.46 26.66 -29.67
CA PHE A 122 14.12 26.02 -28.38
C PHE A 122 13.00 26.66 -27.55
N SER A 123 12.35 27.73 -28.01
CA SER A 123 11.30 28.43 -27.23
C SER A 123 10.06 27.58 -26.97
N LEU A 124 9.64 26.79 -27.96
CA LEU A 124 8.52 25.86 -27.83
C LEU A 124 8.84 24.71 -26.86
N ASP A 125 10.10 24.26 -26.82
CA ASP A 125 10.54 23.22 -25.89
C ASP A 125 10.53 23.73 -24.44
N ALA A 126 11.04 24.95 -24.22
CA ALA A 126 11.00 25.61 -22.91
C ALA A 126 9.56 25.79 -22.40
N LEU A 127 8.64 26.25 -23.26
CA LEU A 127 7.23 26.39 -22.89
C LEU A 127 6.53 25.05 -22.61
N ALA A 128 6.89 23.99 -23.34
CA ALA A 128 6.36 22.66 -23.08
C ALA A 128 6.87 22.09 -21.75
N ALA A 129 8.16 22.26 -21.45
CA ALA A 129 8.78 21.83 -20.20
C ALA A 129 8.23 22.60 -18.99
N ASP A 130 8.04 23.92 -19.11
CA ASP A 130 7.43 24.75 -18.07
C ASP A 130 5.97 24.35 -17.79
N GLU A 131 5.16 24.19 -18.84
CA GLU A 131 3.77 23.76 -18.67
C GLU A 131 3.68 22.35 -18.07
N SER A 132 4.55 21.43 -18.47
CA SER A 132 4.61 20.08 -17.89
C SER A 132 5.00 20.13 -16.40
N SER A 133 6.03 20.89 -16.05
CA SER A 133 6.43 21.13 -14.66
C SER A 133 5.30 21.74 -13.83
N ARG A 134 4.54 22.67 -14.41
CA ARG A 134 3.38 23.29 -13.77
C ARG A 134 2.27 22.27 -13.49
N GLN A 135 1.97 21.38 -14.44
CA GLN A 135 0.98 20.32 -14.23
C GLN A 135 1.42 19.37 -13.12
N TRP A 136 2.69 18.96 -13.07
CA TRP A 136 3.19 18.09 -12.00
C TRP A 136 3.06 18.71 -10.61
N ARG A 137 3.35 20.01 -10.45
CA ARG A 137 3.12 20.71 -9.18
C ARG A 137 1.65 20.68 -8.74
N ILE A 138 0.72 20.80 -9.69
CA ILE A 138 -0.72 20.74 -9.40
C ILE A 138 -1.11 19.33 -8.94
N GLU A 139 -0.66 18.28 -9.65
CA GLU A 139 -0.95 16.90 -9.28
C GLU A 139 -0.37 16.54 -7.90
N ILE A 140 0.87 16.93 -7.63
CA ILE A 140 1.52 16.78 -6.31
C ILE A 140 0.69 17.51 -5.25
N GLY A 141 0.30 18.76 -5.48
CA GLY A 141 -0.51 19.54 -4.54
C GLY A 141 -1.86 18.89 -4.23
N ASN A 142 -2.51 18.29 -5.24
CA ASN A 142 -3.78 17.58 -5.06
C ASN A 142 -3.63 16.32 -4.20
N ARG A 143 -2.58 15.51 -4.42
CA ARG A 143 -2.31 14.31 -3.60
C ARG A 143 -1.83 14.67 -2.20
N ALA A 144 -1.03 15.72 -2.06
CA ALA A 144 -0.60 16.23 -0.75
C ALA A 144 -1.81 16.63 0.10
N ARG A 145 -2.82 17.29 -0.50
CA ARG A 145 -4.06 17.64 0.20
C ARG A 145 -4.85 16.39 0.65
N GLN A 146 -4.86 15.33 -0.16
CA GLN A 146 -5.47 14.05 0.23
C GLN A 146 -4.73 13.43 1.43
N LEU A 147 -3.39 13.43 1.40
CA LEU A 147 -2.59 12.98 2.54
C LEU A 147 -2.88 13.80 3.80
N TYR A 148 -2.92 15.13 3.71
CA TYR A 148 -3.24 15.99 4.85
C TYR A 148 -4.62 15.66 5.44
N SER A 149 -5.62 15.37 4.61
CA SER A 149 -6.93 14.94 5.11
C SER A 149 -6.90 13.62 5.90
N HIS A 150 -5.92 12.76 5.63
CA HIS A 150 -5.69 11.54 6.42
C HIS A 150 -4.88 11.82 7.68
N GLU A 151 -3.94 12.77 7.64
CA GLU A 151 -3.11 13.17 8.79
C GLU A 151 -3.92 13.98 9.82
N ASP A 152 -4.80 14.88 9.38
CA ASP A 152 -5.62 15.73 10.26
C ASP A 152 -6.65 14.93 11.07
N ARG A 153 -7.02 13.73 10.63
CA ARG A 153 -7.93 12.80 11.36
C ARG A 153 -7.22 12.12 12.53
N SER A 154 -6.64 12.91 13.43
CA SER A 154 -5.72 12.47 14.48
C SER A 154 -6.36 12.17 15.84
N ASP A 155 -7.69 12.25 15.97
CA ASP A 155 -8.35 11.94 17.24
C ASP A 155 -8.58 10.43 17.40
N GLU A 156 -8.01 9.85 18.47
CA GLU A 156 -8.11 8.42 18.83
C GLU A 156 -9.57 7.92 18.92
N ASP A 157 -10.51 8.84 19.15
CA ASP A 157 -11.94 8.56 19.33
C ASP A 157 -12.71 8.35 18.00
N GLU A 158 -12.13 8.69 16.83
CA GLU A 158 -12.77 8.56 15.51
C GLU A 158 -12.21 7.42 14.63
N ILE A 159 -11.20 6.67 15.11
CA ILE A 159 -10.58 5.59 14.33
C ILE A 159 -11.42 4.32 14.47
N ASP A 160 -12.57 4.29 13.82
CA ASP A 160 -13.38 3.08 13.66
C ASP A 160 -12.70 2.09 12.69
N ASN A 161 -12.98 0.80 12.85
CA ASN A 161 -12.52 -0.29 11.97
C ASN A 161 -12.79 -0.01 10.49
N HIS A 162 -13.90 0.69 10.19
CA HIS A 162 -14.23 1.11 8.84
C HIS A 162 -13.20 2.10 8.26
N TYR A 163 -12.73 3.08 9.05
CA TYR A 163 -11.70 4.02 8.61
C TYR A 163 -10.34 3.33 8.46
N VAL A 164 -9.97 2.43 9.36
CA VAL A 164 -8.72 1.67 9.24
C VAL A 164 -8.65 0.94 7.90
N HIS A 165 -9.72 0.25 7.49
CA HIS A 165 -9.73 -0.48 6.23
C HIS A 165 -9.69 0.44 5.00
N ASN A 166 -10.59 1.43 4.94
CA ASN A 166 -10.69 2.32 3.78
C ASN A 166 -9.49 3.29 3.68
N GLY A 167 -9.07 3.86 4.82
CA GLY A 167 -7.92 4.75 4.93
C GLY A 167 -6.62 4.06 4.52
N THR A 168 -6.39 2.82 4.97
CA THR A 168 -5.21 2.03 4.56
C THR A 168 -5.18 1.82 3.05
N ARG A 169 -6.31 1.45 2.43
CA ARG A 169 -6.40 1.29 0.97
C ARG A 169 -6.13 2.59 0.21
N GLN A 170 -6.68 3.71 0.69
CA GLN A 170 -6.47 5.04 0.09
C GLN A 170 -5.01 5.49 0.22
N LEU A 171 -4.38 5.28 1.38
CA LEU A 171 -2.97 5.60 1.59
C LEU A 171 -2.05 4.73 0.74
N HIS A 172 -2.32 3.42 0.59
CA HIS A 172 -1.56 2.59 -0.35
C HIS A 172 -1.69 3.07 -1.79
N LYS A 173 -2.90 3.47 -2.21
CA LYS A 173 -3.10 4.08 -3.53
C LYS A 173 -2.29 5.38 -3.66
N LEU A 174 -2.27 6.23 -2.63
CA LEU A 174 -1.43 7.43 -2.61
C LEU A 174 0.05 7.08 -2.74
N THR A 175 0.55 6.03 -2.08
CA THR A 175 1.94 5.58 -2.23
C THR A 175 2.25 5.16 -3.68
N THR A 176 1.33 4.45 -4.34
CA THR A 176 1.47 4.12 -5.77
C THR A 176 1.47 5.39 -6.63
N ASP A 177 0.54 6.30 -6.40
CA ASP A 177 0.47 7.60 -7.07
C ASP A 177 1.80 8.38 -6.91
N TRP A 178 2.36 8.43 -5.70
CA TRP A 178 3.64 9.10 -5.43
C TRP A 178 4.82 8.46 -6.16
N ASN A 179 4.86 7.13 -6.28
CA ASN A 179 5.88 6.44 -7.04
C ASN A 179 5.82 6.81 -8.53
N THR A 180 4.63 6.80 -9.12
CA THR A 180 4.45 7.17 -10.52
C THR A 180 4.77 8.65 -10.75
N LEU A 181 4.31 9.56 -9.87
CA LEU A 181 4.64 10.99 -9.97
C LEU A 181 6.15 11.23 -9.86
N GLY A 182 6.82 10.53 -8.95
CA GLY A 182 8.27 10.68 -8.75
C GLY A 182 9.07 10.19 -9.95
N GLN A 183 8.66 9.07 -10.55
CA GLN A 183 9.25 8.58 -11.79
C GLN A 183 9.05 9.60 -12.93
N ASP A 184 7.82 10.10 -13.13
CA ASP A 184 7.51 11.06 -14.19
C ASP A 184 8.25 12.40 -14.01
N CYS A 185 8.40 12.88 -12.77
CA CYS A 185 9.20 14.08 -12.47
C CYS A 185 10.69 13.85 -12.75
N THR A 186 11.20 12.65 -12.47
CA THR A 186 12.59 12.29 -12.76
C THR A 186 12.83 12.21 -14.27
N ASP A 187 11.90 11.62 -15.01
CA ASP A 187 11.95 11.53 -16.47
C ASP A 187 11.92 12.92 -17.12
N LEU A 188 11.06 13.83 -16.64
CA LEU A 188 11.05 15.21 -17.11
C LEU A 188 12.35 15.95 -16.77
N ALA A 189 12.94 15.72 -15.59
CA ALA A 189 14.22 16.32 -15.23
C ALA A 189 15.36 15.84 -16.16
N MET A 190 15.40 14.54 -16.48
CA MET A 190 16.35 13.97 -17.45
C MET A 190 16.15 14.56 -18.85
N GLN A 191 14.89 14.76 -19.26
CA GLN A 191 14.57 15.40 -20.53
C GLN A 191 15.00 16.87 -20.59
N ILE A 192 14.77 17.65 -19.52
CA ILE A 192 15.21 19.05 -19.46
C ILE A 192 16.74 19.13 -19.49
N ASN A 193 17.44 18.25 -18.78
CA ASN A 193 18.90 18.18 -18.84
C ASN A 193 19.40 17.84 -20.25
N PHE A 194 18.73 16.91 -20.93
CA PHE A 194 19.00 16.61 -22.33
C PHE A 194 18.81 17.85 -23.24
N LEU A 195 17.73 18.60 -23.06
CA LEU A 195 17.47 19.83 -23.83
C LEU A 195 18.54 20.88 -23.57
N GLN A 196 18.96 21.07 -22.31
CA GLN A 196 20.05 21.98 -21.94
C GLN A 196 21.35 21.59 -22.64
N ARG A 197 21.78 20.32 -22.55
CA ARG A 197 22.99 19.82 -23.22
C ARG A 197 22.92 19.98 -24.74
N THR A 198 21.75 19.71 -25.31
CA THR A 198 21.50 19.81 -26.75
C THR A 198 21.57 21.25 -27.22
N TYR A 199 21.02 22.17 -26.44
CA TYR A 199 21.12 23.61 -26.71
C TYR A 199 22.57 24.12 -26.59
N SER A 200 23.32 23.71 -25.56
CA SER A 200 24.75 24.05 -25.44
C SER A 200 25.55 23.52 -26.63
N LYS A 201 25.29 22.28 -27.06
CA LYS A 201 25.89 21.68 -28.26
C LYS A 201 25.52 22.48 -29.52
N TYR A 202 24.26 22.88 -29.65
CA TYR A 202 23.78 23.69 -30.76
C TYR A 202 24.51 25.04 -30.82
N MET A 203 24.59 25.76 -29.70
CA MET A 203 25.31 27.03 -29.61
C MET A 203 26.81 26.88 -29.92
N ALA A 204 27.46 25.83 -29.42
CA ALA A 204 28.87 25.57 -29.71
C ALA A 204 29.14 25.33 -31.20
N LEU A 205 28.23 24.63 -31.91
CA LEU A 205 28.35 24.42 -33.36
C LEU A 205 28.23 25.72 -34.15
N LEU A 206 27.50 26.70 -33.63
CA LEU A 206 27.23 27.99 -34.25
C LEU A 206 28.24 29.08 -33.91
N GLN A 207 29.15 28.80 -32.96
CA GLN A 207 30.32 29.63 -32.69
C GLN A 207 31.40 29.43 -33.76
N ASP A 208 31.39 28.30 -34.47
CA ASP A 208 32.29 28.07 -35.62
C ASP A 208 31.87 28.97 -36.79
N ASP A 209 32.78 29.82 -37.27
CA ASP A 209 32.58 30.73 -38.39
C ASP A 209 32.09 30.02 -39.67
N LYS A 210 32.40 28.72 -39.80
CA LYS A 210 31.92 27.88 -40.91
C LYS A 210 30.39 27.71 -40.91
N ASN A 211 29.74 27.87 -39.75
CA ASN A 211 28.33 27.60 -39.52
C ASN A 211 27.55 28.87 -39.16
N ALA A 212 27.72 29.94 -39.96
CA ALA A 212 27.03 31.22 -39.76
C ALA A 212 25.51 31.13 -40.05
N TRP A 213 24.76 30.51 -39.14
CA TRP A 213 23.30 30.54 -39.14
C TRP A 213 22.80 31.74 -38.34
N MET A 214 21.67 32.32 -38.75
CA MET A 214 21.04 33.40 -38.01
C MET A 214 20.33 32.83 -36.78
N VAL A 215 20.73 33.31 -35.60
CA VAL A 215 20.22 32.86 -34.31
C VAL A 215 20.01 34.06 -33.41
N ASP A 216 18.91 34.05 -32.67
CA ASP A 216 18.65 35.04 -31.64
C ASP A 216 19.59 34.83 -30.44
N ARG A 217 20.54 35.76 -30.25
CA ARG A 217 21.48 35.76 -29.11
C ARG A 217 21.02 36.62 -27.94
N SER A 218 19.85 37.26 -28.04
CA SER A 218 19.35 38.18 -27.01
C SER A 218 19.00 37.49 -25.70
N SER A 219 18.72 36.19 -25.74
CA SER A 219 18.21 35.47 -24.58
C SER A 219 18.63 34.01 -24.59
N ASP A 220 19.39 33.62 -23.57
CA ASP A 220 19.94 32.29 -23.46
C ASP A 220 18.87 31.29 -22.98
N MET A 221 18.55 30.30 -23.82
CA MET A 221 17.64 29.22 -23.40
C MET A 221 18.30 28.24 -22.44
N GLY A 222 19.63 28.20 -22.38
CA GLY A 222 20.40 27.37 -21.46
C GLY A 222 20.04 27.65 -20.00
N GLU A 223 20.04 28.94 -19.61
CA GLU A 223 19.63 29.39 -18.27
C GLU A 223 18.17 29.02 -17.97
N THR A 224 17.29 29.10 -18.97
CA THR A 224 15.87 28.74 -18.81
C THR A 224 15.73 27.25 -18.52
N PHE A 225 16.46 26.39 -19.24
CA PHE A 225 16.44 24.95 -18.98
C PHE A 225 17.07 24.60 -17.64
N GLU A 226 18.10 25.31 -17.18
CA GLU A 226 18.68 25.12 -15.85
C GLU A 226 17.65 25.37 -14.74
N VAL A 227 16.93 26.50 -14.80
CA VAL A 227 15.88 26.83 -13.84
C VAL A 227 14.75 25.79 -13.87
N LEU A 228 14.32 25.39 -15.07
CA LEU A 228 13.29 24.36 -15.22
C LEU A 228 13.75 23.00 -14.67
N GLY A 229 15.02 22.65 -14.87
CA GLY A 229 15.63 21.41 -14.36
C GLY A 229 15.69 21.41 -12.82
N SER A 230 16.05 22.53 -12.21
CA SER A 230 16.03 22.72 -10.76
C SER A 230 14.61 22.58 -10.19
N ASN A 231 13.62 23.21 -10.84
CA ASN A 231 12.21 23.10 -10.45
C ASN A 231 11.68 21.66 -10.54
N CYS A 232 12.07 20.92 -11.58
CA CYS A 232 11.65 19.54 -11.76
C CYS A 232 12.29 18.60 -10.72
N SER A 233 13.58 18.81 -10.43
CA SER A 233 14.29 18.11 -9.35
C SER A 233 13.62 18.34 -7.98
N ASN A 234 13.18 19.57 -7.72
CA ASN A 234 12.39 19.87 -6.51
C ASN A 234 11.08 19.09 -6.47
N CYS A 235 10.35 18.98 -7.59
CA CYS A 235 9.12 18.18 -7.65
C CYS A 235 9.38 16.70 -7.34
N ALA A 236 10.44 16.10 -7.91
CA ALA A 236 10.84 14.73 -7.62
C ALA A 236 11.19 14.53 -6.12
N ARG A 237 11.88 15.50 -5.51
CA ARG A 237 12.16 15.47 -4.07
C ARG A 237 10.88 15.52 -3.23
N TRP A 238 9.92 16.40 -3.57
CA TRP A 238 8.64 16.47 -2.88
C TRP A 238 7.86 15.16 -2.95
N THR A 239 7.84 14.49 -4.11
CA THR A 239 7.18 13.18 -4.24
C THR A 239 7.79 12.12 -3.32
N SER A 240 9.13 12.14 -3.15
CA SER A 240 9.81 11.22 -2.22
C SER A 240 9.43 11.51 -0.77
N VAL A 241 9.41 12.78 -0.37
CA VAL A 241 9.00 13.20 0.98
C VAL A 241 7.56 12.80 1.28
N TYR A 242 6.62 13.06 0.36
CA TYR A 242 5.22 12.71 0.57
C TYR A 242 4.98 11.19 0.55
N LYS A 243 5.73 10.44 -0.26
CA LYS A 243 5.73 8.98 -0.20
C LYS A 243 6.13 8.49 1.19
N GLU A 244 7.21 9.02 1.75
CA GLU A 244 7.68 8.62 3.08
C GLU A 244 6.65 8.97 4.17
N ARG A 245 6.09 10.17 4.13
CA ARG A 245 5.00 10.57 5.04
C ARG A 245 3.77 9.66 4.92
N THR A 246 3.41 9.27 3.70
CA THR A 246 2.30 8.33 3.46
C THR A 246 2.60 6.97 4.10
N ASN A 247 3.83 6.46 3.95
CA ASN A 247 4.25 5.21 4.59
C ASN A 247 4.24 5.30 6.13
N ILE A 248 4.70 6.42 6.69
CA ILE A 248 4.61 6.67 8.14
C ILE A 248 3.15 6.62 8.60
N ARG A 249 2.22 7.22 7.84
CA ARG A 249 0.79 7.18 8.19
C ARG A 249 0.20 5.78 8.08
N ILE A 250 0.59 4.99 7.08
CA ILE A 250 0.19 3.56 6.95
C ILE A 250 0.66 2.77 8.17
N ASN A 251 1.94 2.92 8.56
CA ASN A 251 2.51 2.23 9.71
C ASN A 251 1.80 2.62 11.01
N LEU A 252 1.49 3.91 11.20
CA LEU A 252 0.73 4.38 12.34
C LEU A 252 -0.66 3.71 12.40
N LEU A 253 -1.41 3.69 11.29
CA LEU A 253 -2.71 3.02 11.25
C LEU A 253 -2.61 1.52 11.57
N PHE A 254 -1.57 0.85 11.08
CA PHE A 254 -1.32 -0.55 11.39
C PHE A 254 -1.06 -0.78 12.88
N HIS A 255 -0.25 0.05 13.53
CA HIS A 255 -0.01 -0.04 14.97
C HIS A 255 -1.28 0.21 15.80
N LEU A 256 -2.09 1.20 15.41
CA LEU A 256 -3.36 1.49 16.08
C LEU A 256 -4.37 0.35 15.93
N ALA A 257 -4.47 -0.25 14.75
CA ALA A 257 -5.30 -1.42 14.51
C ALA A 257 -4.90 -2.61 15.39
N ASN A 258 -3.60 -2.93 15.44
CA ASN A 258 -3.09 -4.01 16.30
C ASN A 258 -3.31 -3.73 17.79
N GLN A 259 -3.19 -2.47 18.22
CA GLN A 259 -3.48 -2.07 19.59
C GLN A 259 -4.96 -2.24 19.94
N HIS A 260 -5.86 -1.86 19.02
CA HIS A 260 -7.30 -2.06 19.16
C HIS A 260 -7.66 -3.55 19.26
N ASP A 261 -7.11 -4.39 18.38
CA ASP A 261 -7.34 -5.84 18.40
C ASP A 261 -6.78 -6.48 19.68
N SER A 262 -5.61 -6.03 20.14
CA SER A 262 -5.04 -6.47 21.42
C SER A 262 -5.93 -6.10 22.61
N ARG A 263 -6.47 -4.87 22.66
CA ARG A 263 -7.44 -4.44 23.68
C ARG A 263 -8.75 -5.23 23.61
N THR A 264 -9.19 -5.61 22.41
CA THR A 264 -10.39 -6.44 22.23
C THR A 264 -10.13 -7.86 22.72
N ASN A 265 -8.98 -8.45 22.38
CA ASN A 265 -8.58 -9.76 22.84
C ASN A 265 -8.42 -9.84 24.37
N THR A 266 -7.88 -8.80 25.02
CA THR A 266 -7.81 -8.77 26.48
C THR A 266 -9.18 -8.66 27.14
N LYS A 267 -10.10 -7.88 26.56
CA LYS A 267 -11.51 -7.84 27.01
C LYS A 267 -12.20 -9.19 26.85
N ILE A 268 -12.01 -9.87 25.71
CA ILE A 268 -12.53 -11.21 25.46
C ILE A 268 -11.95 -12.18 26.50
N ALA A 269 -10.63 -12.20 26.69
CA ALA A 269 -9.98 -13.06 27.68
C ALA A 269 -10.51 -12.81 29.11
N ALA A 270 -10.69 -11.55 29.49
CA ALA A 270 -11.28 -11.19 30.78
C ALA A 270 -12.74 -11.65 30.90
N SER A 271 -13.54 -11.53 29.84
CA SER A 271 -14.92 -12.04 29.81
C SER A 271 -14.96 -13.57 29.90
N SER A 272 -14.09 -14.26 29.17
CA SER A 272 -13.96 -15.72 29.23
C SER A 272 -13.51 -16.19 30.61
N ALA A 273 -12.59 -15.47 31.26
CA ALA A 273 -12.18 -15.76 32.64
C ALA A 273 -13.35 -15.62 33.63
N ARG A 274 -14.17 -14.57 33.49
CA ARG A 274 -15.39 -14.39 34.31
C ARG A 274 -16.41 -15.50 34.05
N ILE A 275 -16.63 -15.86 32.78
CA ILE A 275 -17.52 -16.97 32.41
C ILE A 275 -17.01 -18.28 33.02
N ALA A 276 -15.71 -18.56 32.97
CA ALA A 276 -15.11 -19.74 33.57
C ALA A 276 -15.30 -19.76 35.09
N GLU A 277 -15.11 -18.63 35.77
CA GLU A 277 -15.35 -18.49 37.21
C GLU A 277 -16.83 -18.72 37.57
N GLN A 278 -17.75 -18.12 36.82
CA GLN A 278 -19.19 -18.32 37.02
C GLN A 278 -19.59 -19.77 36.77
N THR A 279 -19.09 -20.37 35.69
CA THR A 279 -19.32 -21.78 35.36
C THR A 279 -18.78 -22.71 36.45
N GLN A 280 -17.63 -22.38 37.06
CA GLN A 280 -17.08 -23.13 38.18
C GLN A 280 -17.99 -23.05 39.41
N ARG A 281 -18.53 -21.87 39.73
CA ARG A 281 -19.49 -21.68 40.84
C ARG A 281 -20.82 -22.39 40.57
N ASP A 282 -21.32 -22.35 39.34
CA ASP A 282 -22.52 -23.07 38.93
C ASP A 282 -22.30 -24.59 39.00
N SER A 283 -21.12 -25.07 38.59
CA SER A 283 -20.73 -26.47 38.72
C SER A 283 -20.68 -26.92 40.18
N ALA A 284 -20.16 -26.08 41.08
CA ALA A 284 -20.14 -26.37 42.51
C ALA A 284 -21.58 -26.49 43.08
N SER A 285 -22.48 -25.58 42.68
CA SER A 285 -23.90 -25.62 43.07
C SER A 285 -24.60 -26.86 42.52
N MET A 286 -24.30 -27.24 41.28
CA MET A 286 -24.82 -28.48 40.65
C MET A 286 -24.35 -29.73 41.40
N ILE A 287 -23.08 -29.78 41.83
CA ILE A 287 -22.55 -30.86 42.67
C ILE A 287 -23.31 -30.92 44.00
N THR A 288 -23.60 -29.78 44.63
CA THR A 288 -24.38 -29.74 45.89
C THR A 288 -25.79 -30.28 45.70
N MET A 289 -26.52 -29.85 44.66
CA MET A 289 -27.87 -30.36 44.36
C MET A 289 -27.84 -31.87 44.10
N ALA A 290 -26.88 -32.35 43.31
CA ALA A 290 -26.71 -33.77 43.05
C ALA A 290 -26.46 -34.56 44.35
N ALA A 291 -25.59 -34.06 45.24
CA ALA A 291 -25.35 -34.67 46.54
C ALA A 291 -26.63 -34.75 47.40
N VAL A 292 -27.44 -33.69 47.41
CA VAL A 292 -28.74 -33.67 48.10
C VAL A 292 -29.69 -34.72 47.52
N THR A 293 -29.79 -34.83 46.19
CA THR A 293 -30.65 -35.86 45.56
C THR A 293 -30.18 -37.28 45.89
N MET A 294 -28.86 -37.53 45.92
CA MET A 294 -28.29 -38.83 46.31
C MET A 294 -28.62 -39.21 47.75
N LEU A 295 -28.80 -38.22 48.64
CA LEU A 295 -29.20 -38.45 50.02
C LEU A 295 -30.70 -38.78 50.15
N PHE A 296 -31.57 -38.08 49.41
CA PHE A 296 -33.03 -38.22 49.55
C PHE A 296 -33.64 -39.33 48.69
N LEU A 297 -33.05 -39.67 47.54
CA LEU A 297 -33.58 -40.69 46.63
C LEU A 297 -33.70 -42.10 47.26
N PRO A 298 -32.72 -42.59 48.06
CA PRO A 298 -32.85 -43.88 48.74
C PRO A 298 -33.97 -43.87 49.79
N GLY A 299 -34.06 -42.80 50.56
CA GLY A 299 -35.07 -42.64 51.61
C GLY A 299 -36.49 -42.56 51.05
N THR A 300 -36.68 -41.85 49.94
CA THR A 300 -37.99 -41.76 49.26
C THR A 300 -38.42 -43.08 48.63
N PHE A 301 -37.49 -43.82 48.01
CA PHE A 301 -37.77 -45.17 47.46
C PHE A 301 -38.22 -46.15 48.55
N ILE A 302 -37.50 -46.18 49.67
CA ILE A 302 -37.85 -47.04 50.81
C ILE A 302 -39.17 -46.61 51.45
N SER A 303 -39.40 -45.30 51.59
CA SER A 303 -40.66 -44.74 52.09
C SER A 303 -41.85 -45.11 51.20
N ALA A 304 -41.70 -45.06 49.87
CA ALA A 304 -42.76 -45.47 48.94
C ALA A 304 -43.09 -46.98 49.05
N ILE A 305 -42.07 -47.84 49.11
CA ILE A 305 -42.25 -49.29 49.27
C ILE A 305 -42.94 -49.60 50.61
N LEU A 306 -42.50 -48.97 51.69
CA LEU A 306 -43.02 -49.26 53.03
C LEU A 306 -44.36 -48.56 53.33
N SER A 307 -44.67 -47.45 52.66
CA SER A 307 -45.97 -46.76 52.76
C SER A 307 -47.13 -47.66 52.33
N THR A 308 -46.91 -48.49 51.30
CA THR A 308 -47.92 -49.45 50.82
C THR A 308 -48.14 -50.66 51.73
N THR A 309 -47.26 -50.91 52.71
CA THR A 309 -47.27 -52.14 53.52
C THR A 309 -47.53 -51.90 55.01
N PHE A 310 -47.45 -50.67 55.50
CA PHE A 310 -47.48 -50.37 56.96
C PHE A 310 -48.68 -49.55 57.47
N PHE A 311 -49.52 -48.97 56.61
CA PHE A 311 -50.74 -48.25 57.03
C PHE A 311 -51.99 -49.13 56.82
N ASP A 312 -52.68 -49.44 57.91
CA ASP A 312 -53.99 -50.12 57.91
C ASP A 312 -55.09 -49.08 58.17
N PHE A 313 -56.00 -48.89 57.21
CA PHE A 313 -57.09 -47.91 57.29
C PHE A 313 -58.37 -48.60 57.78
N GLY A 314 -58.43 -48.87 59.08
CA GLY A 314 -59.63 -49.36 59.77
C GLY A 314 -60.06 -48.43 60.90
N ASP A 315 -61.28 -47.88 60.77
CA ASP A 315 -62.06 -47.03 61.67
C ASP A 315 -61.34 -46.16 62.73
N GLU A 316 -61.36 -44.86 62.41
CA GLU A 316 -61.27 -43.66 63.26
C GLU A 316 -60.03 -43.39 64.14
N LYS A 317 -59.05 -44.29 64.25
CA LYS A 317 -57.74 -43.95 64.86
C LYS A 317 -56.56 -44.56 64.11
N LEU A 318 -55.70 -43.69 63.57
CA LEU A 318 -54.39 -44.04 63.03
C LEU A 318 -53.59 -44.86 64.06
N LYS A 319 -53.53 -46.19 63.89
CA LYS A 319 -52.68 -47.09 64.69
C LYS A 319 -51.32 -47.25 64.02
N VAL A 320 -50.28 -46.73 64.68
CA VAL A 320 -48.89 -46.95 64.27
C VAL A 320 -48.50 -48.40 64.56
N SER A 321 -48.01 -49.12 63.55
CA SER A 321 -47.54 -50.51 63.68
C SER A 321 -46.34 -50.65 64.64
N LYS A 322 -46.31 -51.75 65.41
CA LYS A 322 -45.28 -52.04 66.44
C LYS A 322 -43.87 -52.26 65.87
N SER A 323 -43.72 -52.39 64.54
CA SER A 323 -42.44 -52.62 63.85
C SER A 323 -41.84 -51.37 63.19
N TRP A 324 -42.07 -50.19 63.77
CA TRP A 324 -41.54 -48.92 63.25
C TRP A 324 -40.01 -48.89 63.08
N TRP A 325 -39.26 -49.72 63.83
CA TRP A 325 -37.80 -49.85 63.76
C TRP A 325 -37.27 -50.40 62.42
N THR A 326 -38.10 -51.06 61.60
CA THR A 326 -37.70 -51.56 60.28
C THR A 326 -37.39 -50.43 59.29
N LEU A 327 -38.00 -49.26 59.49
CA LEU A 327 -37.76 -48.05 58.70
C LEU A 327 -36.32 -47.54 58.84
N PRO A 328 -35.83 -47.15 60.04
CA PRO A 328 -34.45 -46.72 60.19
C PRO A 328 -33.43 -47.84 59.88
N ALA A 329 -33.76 -49.11 60.17
CA ALA A 329 -32.87 -50.23 59.90
C ALA A 329 -32.59 -50.47 58.41
N SER A 330 -33.52 -50.14 57.51
CA SER A 330 -33.35 -50.29 56.05
C SER A 330 -32.80 -49.04 55.36
N ILE A 331 -33.17 -47.85 55.85
CA ILE A 331 -32.78 -46.57 55.24
C ILE A 331 -31.29 -46.25 55.43
N VAL A 332 -30.75 -46.51 56.63
CA VAL A 332 -29.35 -46.23 56.97
C VAL A 332 -28.36 -46.96 56.04
N PRO A 333 -28.41 -48.31 55.87
CA PRO A 333 -27.44 -49.01 55.03
C PRO A 333 -27.55 -48.63 53.55
N MET A 334 -28.75 -48.37 53.05
CA MET A 334 -28.93 -48.01 51.64
C MET A 334 -28.37 -46.61 51.34
N THR A 335 -28.55 -45.67 52.27
CA THR A 335 -27.96 -44.32 52.18
C THR A 335 -26.44 -44.37 52.29
N CYS A 336 -25.90 -45.18 53.22
CA CYS A 336 -24.47 -45.42 53.33
C CYS A 336 -23.87 -46.04 52.06
N GLY A 337 -24.59 -46.98 51.42
CA GLY A 337 -24.16 -47.60 50.17
C GLY A 337 -24.01 -46.61 49.03
N VAL A 338 -25.00 -45.74 48.81
CA VAL A 338 -24.96 -44.71 47.75
C VAL A 338 -23.84 -43.69 48.00
N LEU A 339 -23.66 -43.25 49.24
CA LEU A 339 -22.57 -42.34 49.60
C LEU A 339 -21.19 -42.99 49.45
N ALA A 340 -21.03 -44.26 49.84
CA ALA A 340 -19.77 -44.98 49.71
C ALA A 340 -19.35 -45.15 48.24
N VAL A 341 -20.30 -45.49 47.35
CA VAL A 341 -20.04 -45.60 45.90
C VAL A 341 -19.64 -44.23 45.32
N TRP A 342 -20.33 -43.15 45.70
CA TRP A 342 -20.00 -41.81 45.23
C TRP A 342 -18.63 -41.31 45.72
N LEU A 343 -18.30 -41.54 47.00
CA LEU A 343 -16.99 -41.20 47.57
C LEU A 343 -15.87 -42.01 46.92
N ALA A 344 -16.08 -43.31 46.70
CA ALA A 344 -15.10 -44.16 46.00
C ALA A 344 -14.88 -43.68 44.55
N TRP A 345 -15.95 -43.36 43.81
CA TRP A 345 -15.85 -42.84 42.44
C TRP A 345 -15.11 -41.50 42.39
N THR A 346 -15.46 -40.56 43.26
CA THR A 346 -14.83 -39.23 43.30
C THR A 346 -13.35 -39.33 43.67
N TRP A 347 -13.01 -40.16 44.66
CA TRP A 347 -11.62 -40.42 45.04
C TRP A 347 -10.79 -41.06 43.92
N TRP A 348 -11.36 -42.02 43.18
CA TRP A 348 -10.68 -42.61 42.02
C TRP A 348 -10.46 -41.59 40.89
N ARG A 349 -11.47 -40.77 40.56
CA ARG A 349 -11.36 -39.76 39.51
C ARG A 349 -10.29 -38.69 39.83
N ILE A 350 -10.19 -38.25 41.09
CA ILE A 350 -9.21 -37.25 41.52
C ILE A 350 -7.77 -37.80 41.39
N ARG A 351 -7.57 -39.10 41.68
CA ARG A 351 -6.27 -39.75 41.53
C ARG A 351 -5.81 -39.84 40.07
N GLU A 352 -6.73 -40.11 39.14
CA GLU A 352 -6.40 -40.17 37.71
C GLU A 352 -5.95 -38.80 37.15
N GLN A 353 -6.53 -37.70 37.63
CA GLN A 353 -6.16 -36.35 37.19
C GLN A 353 -4.76 -35.95 37.66
N GLN A 354 -4.39 -36.27 38.89
CA GLN A 354 -3.05 -35.97 39.45
C GLN A 354 -1.93 -36.76 38.77
N VAL A 355 -2.19 -38.01 38.38
CA VAL A 355 -1.21 -38.84 37.66
C VAL A 355 -0.99 -38.33 36.22
N GLY A 356 -2.04 -37.79 35.58
CA GLY A 356 -1.94 -37.16 34.26
C GLY A 356 -1.16 -35.85 34.23
N GLU A 357 -1.32 -34.99 35.25
CA GLU A 357 -0.61 -33.70 35.36
C GLU A 357 0.91 -33.88 35.59
N VAL A 358 1.31 -34.85 36.41
CA VAL A 358 2.73 -35.14 36.68
C VAL A 358 3.42 -35.73 35.44
N ALA A 359 2.73 -36.59 34.68
CA ALA A 359 3.23 -37.12 33.41
C ALA A 359 3.35 -36.03 32.32
N GLY A 360 2.35 -35.14 32.22
CA GLY A 360 2.33 -34.03 31.26
C GLY A 360 3.34 -32.92 31.56
N GLY A 361 3.58 -32.61 32.84
CA GLY A 361 4.59 -31.64 33.28
C GLY A 361 6.02 -32.07 32.96
N ARG A 362 6.31 -33.37 33.08
CA ARG A 362 7.63 -33.94 32.75
C ARG A 362 7.91 -33.94 31.25
N ALA A 363 6.89 -34.11 30.40
CA ALA A 363 7.02 -34.01 28.94
C ALA A 363 7.27 -32.57 28.45
N ARG A 364 6.59 -31.56 29.02
CA ARG A 364 6.83 -30.14 28.65
C ARG A 364 8.21 -29.64 29.08
N SER A 365 8.70 -30.05 30.24
CA SER A 365 10.05 -29.71 30.70
C SER A 365 11.14 -30.31 29.82
N ALA A 366 10.94 -31.52 29.29
CA ALA A 366 11.88 -32.13 28.34
C ALA A 366 11.87 -31.48 26.94
N THR A 367 10.76 -30.81 26.57
CA THR A 367 10.65 -30.12 25.27
C THR A 367 11.24 -28.72 25.33
N GLY A 368 10.99 -27.97 26.41
CA GLY A 368 11.59 -26.63 26.61
C GLY A 368 13.11 -26.65 26.86
N ALA A 369 13.67 -27.74 27.38
CA ALA A 369 15.13 -27.90 27.49
C ALA A 369 15.80 -28.06 26.10
N LYS A 370 15.16 -28.74 25.15
CA LYS A 370 15.69 -28.90 23.78
C LYS A 370 15.70 -27.60 22.97
N ASP A 371 14.71 -26.73 23.16
CA ASP A 371 14.65 -25.44 22.47
C ASP A 371 15.70 -24.44 23.00
N ASN A 372 15.98 -24.46 24.31
CA ASN A 372 17.01 -23.61 24.90
C ASN A 372 18.44 -24.04 24.51
N ASP A 373 18.69 -25.35 24.37
CA ASP A 373 19.98 -25.86 23.88
C ASP A 373 20.19 -25.55 22.38
N ALA A 374 19.11 -25.51 21.59
CA ALA A 374 19.16 -25.08 20.19
C ALA A 374 19.39 -23.56 20.05
N GLU A 375 18.85 -22.73 20.95
CA GLU A 375 19.07 -21.29 20.92
C GLU A 375 20.48 -20.89 21.42
N ALA A 376 21.06 -21.66 22.36
CA ALA A 376 22.42 -21.46 22.84
C ALA A 376 23.49 -21.80 21.78
N THR A 377 23.26 -22.86 20.98
CA THR A 377 24.18 -23.24 19.88
C THR A 377 24.14 -22.28 18.69
N VAL A 378 23.02 -21.59 18.45
CA VAL A 378 22.93 -20.56 17.39
C VAL A 378 23.62 -19.24 17.80
N LYS A 379 23.62 -18.87 19.09
CA LYS A 379 24.28 -17.64 19.56
C LYS A 379 25.82 -17.72 19.61
N GLU A 380 26.41 -18.91 19.69
CA GLU A 380 27.88 -19.07 19.65
C GLU A 380 28.48 -18.97 18.25
N THR A 381 27.69 -19.12 17.18
CA THR A 381 28.19 -19.13 15.79
C THR A 381 28.10 -17.78 15.07
N SER A 382 27.50 -16.74 15.67
CA SER A 382 27.23 -15.46 15.00
C SER A 382 28.06 -14.25 15.49
N LYS A 383 29.29 -14.46 15.99
CA LYS A 383 30.19 -13.36 16.37
C LYS A 383 31.12 -13.01 15.20
N PRO A 384 31.05 -11.78 14.61
CA PRO A 384 31.92 -11.41 13.49
C PRO A 384 33.37 -11.13 13.96
N PRO A 385 34.39 -11.36 13.12
CA PRO A 385 35.79 -11.09 13.48
C PRO A 385 36.05 -9.58 13.50
N HIS A 386 36.71 -9.13 14.57
CA HIS A 386 37.24 -7.77 14.71
C HIS A 386 38.32 -7.51 13.64
N THR A 387 38.10 -6.52 12.79
CA THR A 387 39.10 -5.98 11.87
C THR A 387 40.11 -5.13 12.64
N ALA A 388 41.39 -5.46 12.49
CA ALA A 388 42.52 -4.75 13.03
C ALA A 388 42.71 -3.39 12.33
N GLU A 389 42.90 -2.34 13.13
CA GLU A 389 43.52 -1.09 12.71
C GLU A 389 44.96 -1.37 12.26
N THR A 390 45.34 -0.87 11.09
CA THR A 390 46.74 -0.82 10.65
C THR A 390 47.09 0.65 10.38
N MET A 391 48.00 1.16 11.20
CA MET A 391 48.78 2.37 10.93
C MET A 391 49.70 2.13 9.73
N VAL A 392 49.69 3.05 8.77
CA VAL A 392 50.81 3.79 8.13
C VAL A 392 50.27 4.52 6.91
#